data_AF-A0A926HH69-F1
#
_entry.id   AF-A0A926HH69-F1
#
_cell.length_a   1.000
_cell.length_b   1.000
_cell.length_c   1.000
_cell.angle_alpha   90.00
_cell.angle_beta   90.00
_cell.angle_gamma   90.00
#
_symmetry.space_group_name_H-M   'P 1'
#
loop_
_entity.id
_entity.type
_entity.pdbx_description
1 polymer ?
#
loop_
_entity_poly.entity_id
_entity_poly.type
_entity_poly.pdbx_seq_one_letter_code
_entity_poly.pdbx_strand_id
1 'polypeptide(L)'
;MRKLVALSLLPVAMLLTGCGGAQRQPSIYVFPDMKWQGRYDPQQDRPFFADRRASQKPVAGTVARGFLKNDEGYYTGVVSNQWIGRNPEKMDADLMALGERRFNTYCTPCHDKTGQGRGLVGVRAIWIPTNLTEDRVKQFNDGEIFHVITNGRRSMPPYKFQ
;
A
#
# COMPACT_ATOMS: atom_id res chain seq x y z
N MET A 1 -29.70 -27.51 -55.72
CA MET A 1 -29.39 -27.91 -54.34
C MET A 1 -28.09 -27.29 -53.80
N ARG A 2 -26.92 -27.46 -54.43
CA ARG A 2 -25.64 -26.83 -54.02
C ARG A 2 -25.68 -25.29 -53.82
N LYS A 3 -26.38 -24.56 -54.71
CA LYS A 3 -26.51 -23.09 -54.60
C LYS A 3 -27.42 -22.62 -53.46
N LEU A 4 -28.38 -23.44 -53.02
CA LEU A 4 -29.28 -23.13 -51.90
C LEU A 4 -28.60 -23.36 -50.54
N VAL A 5 -27.76 -24.40 -50.44
CA VAL A 5 -26.94 -24.69 -49.24
C VAL A 5 -25.87 -23.61 -49.02
N ALA A 6 -25.28 -23.08 -50.09
CA ALA A 6 -24.30 -21.99 -50.01
C ALA A 6 -24.94 -20.67 -49.53
N LEU A 7 -26.20 -20.41 -49.90
CA LEU A 7 -26.91 -19.18 -49.51
C LEU A 7 -27.39 -19.21 -48.05
N SER A 8 -27.68 -20.40 -47.50
CA SER A 8 -28.04 -20.57 -46.08
C SER A 8 -26.84 -20.50 -45.12
N LEU A 9 -25.60 -20.69 -45.61
CA LEU A 9 -24.38 -20.60 -44.80
C LEU A 9 -23.96 -19.15 -44.51
N LEU A 10 -24.32 -18.18 -45.37
CA LEU A 10 -24.00 -16.76 -45.19
C LEU A 10 -24.58 -16.14 -43.90
N PRO A 11 -25.89 -16.29 -43.58
CA PRO A 11 -26.45 -15.72 -42.35
C PRO A 11 -25.89 -16.38 -41.09
N VAL A 12 -25.56 -17.68 -41.15
CA VAL A 12 -24.92 -18.40 -40.03
C VAL A 12 -23.50 -17.90 -39.77
N ALA A 13 -22.73 -17.63 -40.83
CA ALA A 13 -21.40 -17.03 -40.70
C ALA A 13 -21.45 -15.60 -40.14
N MET A 14 -22.46 -14.80 -40.52
CA MET A 14 -22.69 -13.45 -39.95
C MET A 14 -23.12 -13.48 -38.48
N LEU A 15 -23.86 -14.50 -38.03
CA LEU A 15 -24.25 -14.64 -36.61
C LEU A 15 -23.04 -15.00 -35.72
N LEU A 16 -22.02 -15.65 -36.28
CA LEU A 16 -20.81 -16.04 -35.55
C LEU A 16 -19.76 -14.92 -35.40
N THR A 17 -19.87 -13.81 -36.13
CA THR A 17 -18.96 -12.64 -36.01
C THR A 17 -19.42 -11.60 -34.99
N GLY A 18 -20.57 -11.81 -34.34
CA GLY A 18 -21.15 -10.88 -33.35
C GLY A 18 -20.48 -10.91 -31.96
N CYS A 19 -19.55 -11.83 -31.70
CA CYS A 19 -18.79 -11.85 -30.45
C CYS A 19 -17.73 -10.74 -30.45
N GLY A 20 -18.13 -9.54 -30.03
CA GLY A 20 -17.19 -8.45 -29.72
C GLY A 20 -16.20 -8.92 -28.64
N GLY A 21 -14.91 -8.70 -28.88
CA GLY A 21 -13.84 -9.07 -27.94
C GLY A 21 -13.94 -8.31 -26.61
N ALA A 22 -12.96 -8.53 -25.72
CA ALA A 22 -12.92 -7.84 -24.43
C ALA A 22 -12.96 -6.31 -24.62
N GLN A 23 -13.90 -5.64 -23.96
CA GLN A 23 -14.01 -4.19 -23.96
C GLN A 23 -12.79 -3.58 -23.28
N ARG A 24 -11.94 -2.90 -24.08
CA ARG A 24 -10.70 -2.26 -23.61
C ARG A 24 -10.85 -0.77 -23.30
N GLN A 25 -11.98 -0.18 -23.67
CA GLN A 25 -12.28 1.24 -23.44
C GLN A 25 -13.32 1.38 -22.32
N PRO A 26 -13.32 2.51 -21.59
CA PRO A 26 -14.37 2.81 -20.63
C PRO A 26 -15.76 2.67 -21.25
N SER A 27 -16.74 2.25 -20.44
CA SER A 27 -18.13 2.19 -20.89
C SER A 27 -18.65 3.59 -21.24
N ILE A 28 -19.58 3.64 -22.19
CA ILE A 28 -20.29 4.87 -22.53
C ILE A 28 -21.28 5.18 -21.41
N TYR A 29 -21.28 6.43 -20.93
CA TYR A 29 -22.22 6.92 -19.94
C TYR A 29 -23.34 7.70 -20.63
N VAL A 30 -24.57 7.19 -20.58
CA VAL A 30 -25.75 7.84 -21.19
C VAL A 30 -26.15 9.11 -20.43
N PHE A 31 -25.99 9.11 -19.10
CA PHE A 31 -26.27 10.25 -18.23
C PHE A 31 -25.03 10.55 -17.36
N PRO A 32 -24.07 11.36 -17.85
CA PRO A 32 -22.81 11.61 -17.15
C PRO A 32 -22.82 12.85 -16.23
N ASP A 33 -23.94 13.55 -16.13
CA ASP A 33 -24.11 14.84 -15.45
C ASP A 33 -23.54 14.85 -14.02
N MET A 34 -23.82 13.82 -13.23
CA MET A 34 -23.27 13.66 -11.87
C MET A 34 -22.18 12.59 -11.78
N LYS A 35 -21.77 12.00 -12.91
CA LYS A 35 -20.67 11.04 -12.95
C LYS A 35 -19.32 11.72 -12.73
N TRP A 36 -19.16 12.90 -13.34
CA TRP A 36 -17.99 13.77 -13.15
C TRP A 36 -18.45 15.11 -12.61
N GLN A 37 -18.20 15.32 -11.33
CA GLN A 37 -18.65 16.52 -10.63
C GLN A 37 -17.54 17.57 -10.64
N GLY A 38 -17.91 18.85 -10.50
CA GLY A 38 -16.96 19.96 -10.45
C GLY A 38 -16.12 20.05 -9.16
N ARG A 39 -16.23 19.06 -8.27
CA ARG A 39 -15.38 18.91 -7.07
C ARG A 39 -14.24 17.94 -7.35
N TYR A 40 -13.21 18.00 -6.52
CA TYR A 40 -12.13 17.02 -6.55
C TYR A 40 -12.25 16.03 -5.39
N ASP A 41 -12.22 14.74 -5.72
CA ASP A 41 -12.13 13.65 -4.75
C ASP A 41 -10.65 13.39 -4.36
N PRO A 42 -10.39 12.67 -3.25
CA PRO A 42 -9.04 12.27 -2.88
C PRO A 42 -8.34 11.50 -4.00
N GLN A 43 -7.07 11.81 -4.26
CA GLN A 43 -6.26 11.19 -5.32
C GLN A 43 -6.74 11.47 -6.76
N GLN A 44 -7.66 12.43 -6.96
CA GLN A 44 -8.04 12.88 -8.30
C GLN A 44 -6.99 13.79 -8.94
N ASP A 45 -6.93 13.77 -10.27
CA ASP A 45 -6.14 14.69 -11.08
C ASP A 45 -6.69 16.12 -10.98
N ARG A 46 -5.81 17.10 -10.79
CA ARG A 46 -6.13 18.54 -10.75
C ARG A 46 -5.11 19.34 -11.59
N PRO A 47 -5.45 19.76 -12.82
CA PRO A 47 -4.52 20.45 -13.73
C PRO A 47 -4.02 21.82 -13.26
N PHE A 48 -4.63 22.40 -12.21
CA PHE A 48 -4.24 23.70 -11.68
C PHE A 48 -2.82 23.72 -11.08
N PHE A 49 -2.39 22.61 -10.48
CA PHE A 49 -1.05 22.49 -9.88
C PHE A 49 -0.08 21.79 -10.82
N ALA A 50 1.21 22.12 -10.74
CA ALA A 50 2.25 21.53 -11.57
C ALA A 50 2.39 20.01 -11.38
N ASP A 51 2.11 19.50 -10.18
CA ASP A 51 2.14 18.07 -9.85
C ASP A 51 0.83 17.33 -10.20
N ARG A 52 -0.16 18.07 -10.71
CA ARG A 52 -1.51 17.62 -11.06
C ARG A 52 -2.27 16.92 -9.94
N ARG A 53 -1.92 17.10 -8.66
CA ARG A 53 -2.59 16.42 -7.55
C ARG A 53 -3.71 17.28 -6.96
N ALA A 54 -4.90 16.70 -6.77
CA ALA A 54 -5.90 17.32 -5.91
C ALA A 54 -5.46 17.33 -4.44
N SER A 55 -4.87 16.21 -3.98
CA SER A 55 -4.38 16.03 -2.60
C SER A 55 -2.98 16.61 -2.42
N GLN A 56 -2.92 17.89 -2.09
CA GLN A 56 -1.70 18.64 -1.79
C GLN A 56 -1.10 18.26 -0.42
N LYS A 57 0.21 18.45 -0.27
CA LYS A 57 0.88 18.23 1.02
C LYS A 57 0.56 19.40 1.96
N PRO A 58 0.35 19.15 3.27
CA PRO A 58 0.28 20.22 4.25
C PRO A 58 1.63 20.94 4.35
N VAL A 59 1.60 22.19 4.81
CA VAL A 59 2.81 22.98 5.06
C VAL A 59 3.65 22.30 6.15
N ALA A 60 4.97 22.33 6.01
CA ALA A 60 5.86 21.73 7.00
C ALA A 60 5.65 22.36 8.40
N GLY A 61 5.63 21.51 9.44
CA GLY A 61 5.44 21.95 10.83
C GLY A 61 3.99 22.15 11.27
N THR A 62 2.99 22.01 10.38
CA THR A 62 1.59 22.10 10.81
C THR A 62 1.18 20.89 11.64
N VAL A 63 0.49 21.13 12.75
CA VAL A 63 -0.11 20.09 13.60
C VAL A 63 -1.63 20.16 13.46
N ALA A 64 -2.25 19.07 13.02
CA ALA A 64 -3.71 18.98 12.92
C ALA A 64 -4.35 18.89 14.32
N ARG A 65 -5.56 19.44 14.47
CA ARG A 65 -6.31 19.34 15.72
C ARG A 65 -6.56 17.87 16.07
N GLY A 66 -6.21 17.47 17.31
CA GLY A 66 -6.31 16.08 17.77
C GLY A 66 -5.12 15.18 17.39
N PHE A 67 -4.14 15.71 16.64
CA PHE A 67 -2.92 14.98 16.25
C PHE A 67 -1.67 15.51 16.96
N LEU A 68 -1.85 16.18 18.10
CA LEU A 68 -0.73 16.62 18.92
C LEU A 68 -0.08 15.40 19.58
N LYS A 69 1.18 15.16 19.25
CA LYS A 69 1.96 14.02 19.72
C LYS A 69 2.71 14.38 21.01
N ASN A 70 1.98 14.45 22.12
CA ASN A 70 2.56 14.84 23.41
C ASN A 70 3.43 13.76 24.07
N ASP A 71 3.10 12.48 23.86
CA ASP A 71 3.90 11.38 24.39
C ASP A 71 5.03 11.02 23.41
N GLU A 72 6.24 11.50 23.69
CA GLU A 72 7.41 11.24 22.85
C GLU A 72 7.74 9.75 22.76
N GLY A 73 7.61 9.00 23.86
CA GLY A 73 7.89 7.57 23.90
C GLY A 73 6.94 6.80 23.00
N TYR A 74 5.65 7.10 23.08
CA TYR A 74 4.62 6.47 22.27
C TYR A 74 4.76 6.79 20.77
N TYR A 75 5.00 8.05 20.41
CA TYR A 75 4.95 8.49 19.02
C TYR A 75 6.30 8.47 18.29
N THR A 76 7.42 8.38 19.01
CA THR A 76 8.76 8.38 18.43
C THR A 76 9.62 7.17 18.82
N GLY A 77 9.27 6.48 19.91
CA GLY A 77 10.09 5.41 20.49
C GLY A 77 11.31 5.91 21.26
N VAL A 78 11.42 7.23 21.47
CA VAL A 78 12.55 7.89 22.13
C VAL A 78 12.05 8.77 23.26
N VAL A 79 12.73 8.72 24.41
CA VAL A 79 12.54 9.65 25.52
C VAL A 79 13.92 10.12 25.97
N SER A 80 14.09 11.44 26.14
CA SER A 80 15.36 12.02 26.59
C SER A 80 16.57 11.55 25.76
N ASN A 81 16.38 11.45 24.44
CA ASN A 81 17.38 10.97 23.48
C ASN A 81 17.86 9.53 23.69
N GLN A 82 17.05 8.69 24.34
CA GLN A 82 17.28 7.26 24.52
C GLN A 82 16.09 6.43 24.01
N TRP A 83 16.37 5.25 23.45
CA TRP A 83 15.33 4.32 23.02
C TRP A 83 14.57 3.77 24.23
N ILE A 84 13.24 3.80 24.17
CA ILE A 84 12.43 3.11 25.17
C ILE A 84 12.66 1.60 25.07
N GLY A 85 12.86 0.95 26.22
CA GLY A 85 13.20 -0.47 26.25
C GLY A 85 12.02 -1.37 25.85
N ARG A 86 10.79 -0.95 26.12
CA ARG A 86 9.57 -1.73 25.83
C ARG A 86 8.47 -0.86 25.24
N ASN A 87 7.65 -1.49 24.41
CA ASN A 87 6.44 -0.90 23.87
C ASN A 87 5.50 -0.47 25.03
N PRO A 88 5.05 0.79 25.07
CA PRO A 88 4.14 1.29 26.10
C PRO A 88 2.73 0.70 25.97
N GLU A 89 2.36 0.16 24.81
CA GLU A 89 1.07 -0.50 24.62
C GLU A 89 0.99 -1.84 25.35
N LYS A 90 -0.22 -2.18 25.80
CA LYS A 90 -0.48 -3.46 26.43
C LYS A 90 -0.45 -4.57 25.37
N MET A 91 0.45 -5.53 25.53
CA MET A 91 0.50 -6.73 24.68
C MET A 91 -0.64 -7.68 25.04
N ASP A 92 -1.77 -7.54 24.38
CA ASP A 92 -2.91 -8.46 24.45
C ASP A 92 -3.11 -9.23 23.13
N ALA A 93 -4.05 -10.19 23.14
CA ALA A 93 -4.28 -11.06 21.99
C ALA A 93 -4.76 -10.29 20.75
N ASP A 94 -5.56 -9.24 20.94
CA ASP A 94 -6.10 -8.43 19.85
C ASP A 94 -4.99 -7.60 19.18
N LEU A 95 -4.11 -6.99 20.00
CA LEU A 95 -2.96 -6.26 19.50
C LEU A 95 -1.97 -7.19 18.78
N MET A 96 -1.73 -8.38 19.31
CA MET A 96 -0.86 -9.37 18.65
C MET A 96 -1.45 -9.85 17.32
N ALA A 97 -2.76 -10.10 17.26
CA ALA A 97 -3.44 -10.46 16.02
C ALA A 97 -3.40 -9.32 14.99
N LEU A 98 -3.54 -8.06 15.43
CA LEU A 98 -3.34 -6.90 14.57
C LEU A 98 -1.90 -6.82 14.07
N GLY A 99 -0.92 -7.00 14.96
CA GLY A 99 0.50 -7.01 14.64
C GLY A 99 0.85 -8.05 13.58
N GLU A 100 0.33 -9.27 13.72
CA GLU A 100 0.51 -10.34 12.72
C GLU A 100 -0.06 -9.93 11.36
N ARG A 101 -1.29 -9.39 11.31
CA ARG A 101 -1.89 -8.93 10.03
C ARG A 101 -1.06 -7.83 9.38
N ARG A 102 -0.58 -6.85 10.16
CA ARG A 102 0.26 -5.75 9.66
C ARG A 102 1.61 -6.26 9.17
N PHE A 103 2.26 -7.15 9.92
CA PHE A 103 3.51 -7.78 9.51
C PHE A 103 3.35 -8.56 8.20
N ASN A 104 2.30 -9.38 8.11
CA ASN A 104 1.97 -10.15 6.91
C ASN A 104 1.70 -9.26 5.69
N THR A 105 1.11 -8.08 5.88
CA THR A 105 0.80 -7.14 4.80
C THR A 105 2.02 -6.38 4.30
N TYR A 106 2.82 -5.81 5.21
CA TYR A 106 3.85 -4.82 4.84
C TYR A 106 5.28 -5.34 4.95
N CYS A 107 5.55 -6.28 5.86
CA CYS A 107 6.90 -6.69 6.21
C CYS A 107 7.33 -7.98 5.51
N THR A 108 6.42 -8.96 5.40
CA THR A 108 6.74 -10.29 4.82
C THR A 108 7.22 -10.29 3.36
N PRO A 109 6.84 -9.33 2.48
CA PRO A 109 7.40 -9.30 1.13
C PRO A 109 8.93 -9.26 1.13
N CYS A 110 9.54 -8.62 2.13
CA CYS A 110 10.99 -8.51 2.30
C CYS A 110 11.52 -9.46 3.39
N HIS A 111 10.91 -9.47 4.59
CA HIS A 111 11.44 -10.17 5.76
C HIS A 111 10.97 -11.62 5.91
N ASP A 112 10.12 -12.13 5.01
CA ASP A 112 9.38 -13.40 5.10
C ASP A 112 8.49 -13.53 6.35
N LYS A 113 7.66 -14.59 6.39
CA LYS A 113 6.72 -14.84 7.49
C LYS A 113 7.39 -15.24 8.80
N THR A 114 8.59 -15.80 8.73
CA THR A 114 9.38 -16.24 9.88
C THR A 114 10.41 -15.20 10.33
N GLY A 115 10.52 -14.08 9.62
CA GLY A 115 11.47 -13.01 9.91
C GLY A 115 12.90 -13.30 9.46
N GLN A 116 13.16 -14.30 8.61
CA GLN A 116 14.53 -14.69 8.23
C GLN A 116 15.15 -13.81 7.12
N GLY A 117 14.41 -12.86 6.55
CA GLY A 117 14.91 -11.99 5.47
C GLY A 117 14.85 -12.62 4.07
N ARG A 118 14.16 -13.77 3.91
CA ARG A 118 14.02 -14.53 2.66
C ARG A 118 12.68 -14.29 1.97
N GLY A 119 12.12 -13.09 2.11
CA GLY A 119 10.88 -12.71 1.42
C GLY A 119 11.05 -12.71 -0.11
N LEU A 120 9.94 -12.79 -0.86
CA LEU A 120 9.94 -12.83 -2.33
C LEU A 120 10.68 -11.65 -2.98
N VAL A 121 10.66 -10.48 -2.34
CA VAL A 121 11.41 -9.29 -2.76
C VAL A 121 12.86 -9.43 -2.33
N GLY A 122 13.13 -9.85 -1.10
CA GLY A 122 14.48 -9.99 -0.55
C GLY A 122 15.38 -10.93 -1.37
N VAL A 123 14.84 -12.05 -1.87
CA VAL A 123 15.59 -13.01 -2.70
C VAL A 123 15.84 -12.53 -4.14
N ARG A 124 15.20 -11.45 -4.57
CA ARG A 124 15.34 -10.85 -5.91
C ARG A 124 16.00 -9.48 -5.90
N ALA A 125 16.13 -8.87 -4.73
CA ALA A 125 16.75 -7.56 -4.57
C ALA A 125 18.27 -7.69 -4.47
N ILE A 126 18.99 -6.60 -4.80
CA ILE A 126 20.44 -6.51 -4.61
C ILE A 126 20.82 -6.29 -3.13
N TRP A 127 19.87 -5.87 -2.30
CA TRP A 127 20.03 -5.69 -0.86
C TRP A 127 19.28 -6.79 -0.11
N ILE A 128 19.93 -7.37 0.89
CA ILE A 128 19.38 -8.46 1.69
C ILE A 128 18.71 -7.87 2.94
N PRO A 129 17.39 -8.06 3.13
CA PRO A 129 16.72 -7.68 4.36
C PRO A 129 17.33 -8.38 5.56
N THR A 130 17.43 -7.67 6.68
CA THR A 130 17.98 -8.25 7.92
C THR A 130 17.12 -9.42 8.41
N ASN A 131 17.78 -10.48 8.87
CA ASN A 131 17.15 -11.57 9.60
C ASN A 131 16.79 -11.09 11.02
N LEU A 132 15.50 -10.99 11.29
CA LEU A 132 14.92 -10.52 12.55
C LEU A 132 15.11 -11.50 13.71
N THR A 133 15.52 -12.74 13.42
CA THR A 133 15.76 -13.78 14.43
C THR A 133 17.21 -13.80 14.95
N GLU A 134 18.11 -12.99 14.38
CA GLU A 134 19.48 -12.82 14.87
C GLU A 134 19.50 -12.25 16.30
N ASP A 135 20.43 -12.70 17.14
CA ASP A 135 20.54 -12.25 18.53
C ASP A 135 20.76 -10.73 18.63
N ARG A 136 21.53 -10.16 17.71
CA ARG A 136 21.73 -8.71 17.60
C ARG A 136 20.41 -7.96 17.44
N VAL A 137 19.45 -8.50 16.68
CA VAL A 137 18.14 -7.85 16.44
C VAL A 137 17.18 -8.09 17.60
N LYS A 138 17.21 -9.29 18.20
CA LYS A 138 16.43 -9.59 19.42
C LYS A 138 16.83 -8.71 20.61
N GLN A 139 18.05 -8.21 20.62
CA GLN A 139 18.57 -7.28 21.64
C GLN A 139 18.22 -5.82 21.38
N PHE A 140 17.57 -5.50 20.26
CA PHE A 140 17.12 -4.12 20.01
C PHE A 140 16.05 -3.73 21.02
N ASN A 141 16.10 -2.47 21.43
CA ASN A 141 15.03 -1.86 22.18
C ASN A 141 13.80 -1.72 21.28
N ASP A 142 12.59 -1.91 21.84
CA ASP A 142 11.34 -1.76 21.06
C ASP A 142 11.24 -0.39 20.38
N GLY A 143 11.76 0.66 21.04
CA GLY A 143 11.84 2.01 20.47
C GLY A 143 12.72 2.11 19.21
N GLU A 144 13.83 1.35 19.15
CA GLU A 144 14.68 1.31 17.95
C GLU A 144 13.94 0.63 16.79
N ILE A 145 13.25 -0.48 17.05
CA ILE A 145 12.44 -1.18 16.06
C ILE A 145 11.34 -0.25 15.52
N PHE A 146 10.63 0.45 16.41
CA PHE A 146 9.61 1.43 16.04
C PHE A 146 10.17 2.54 15.16
N HIS A 147 11.36 3.06 15.48
CA HIS A 147 12.01 4.09 14.69
C HIS A 147 12.42 3.61 13.30
N VAL A 148 12.99 2.40 13.18
CA VAL A 148 13.34 1.80 11.89
C VAL A 148 12.12 1.63 11.00
N ILE A 149 10.99 1.19 11.57
CA ILE A 149 9.73 1.08 10.82
C ILE A 149 9.26 2.48 10.39
N THR A 150 9.25 3.45 11.31
CA THR A 150 8.70 4.78 11.06
C THR A 150 9.51 5.57 10.03
N ASN A 151 10.83 5.60 10.18
CA ASN A 151 11.73 6.47 9.42
C ASN A 151 12.56 5.73 8.36
N GLY A 152 12.53 4.40 8.35
CA GLY A 152 13.38 3.58 7.51
C GLY A 152 14.80 3.46 8.07
N ARG A 153 15.61 2.61 7.45
CA ARG A 153 17.05 2.47 7.75
C ARG A 153 17.78 1.93 6.54
N ARG A 154 18.80 2.68 6.08
CA ARG A 154 19.61 2.32 4.90
C ARG A 154 18.69 2.05 3.69
N SER A 155 18.65 0.81 3.20
CA SER A 155 17.83 0.40 2.05
C SER A 155 16.36 0.18 2.37
N MET A 156 15.97 0.13 3.65
CA MET A 156 14.56 0.02 4.05
C MET A 156 13.90 1.41 4.03
N PRO A 157 12.84 1.63 3.22
CA PRO A 157 12.13 2.90 3.19
C PRO A 157 11.31 3.13 4.48
N PRO A 158 10.87 4.38 4.75
CA PRO A 158 9.98 4.66 5.87
C PRO A 158 8.56 4.07 5.68
N TYR A 159 7.99 3.57 6.77
CA TYR A 159 6.64 2.99 6.84
C TYR A 159 5.65 3.76 7.74
N LYS A 160 5.86 5.06 7.97
CA LYS A 160 4.98 5.88 8.82
C LYS A 160 3.60 6.25 8.25
N PHE A 161 3.28 5.89 7.01
CA PHE A 161 2.04 6.30 6.31
C PHE A 161 1.18 5.09 5.88
N GLN A 162 1.39 3.93 6.49
CA GLN A 162 0.79 2.63 6.13
C GLN A 162 -0.40 2.25 7.02
#